data_AF-A0A935PN68-F1
#
_entry.id   AF-A0A935PN68-F1
#
_cell.length_a   1.000
_cell.length_b   1.000
_cell.length_c   1.000
_cell.angle_alpha   90.00
_cell.angle_beta   90.00
_cell.angle_gamma   90.00
#
_symmetry.space_group_name_H-M   'P 1'
#
loop_
_entity.id
_entity.type
_entity.pdbx_description
1 polymer ?
#
loop_
_entity_poly.entity_id
_entity_poly.type
_entity_poly.pdbx_seq_one_letter_code
_entity_poly.pdbx_strand_id
1 'polypeptide(L)'
;MSLRSVATTTFVLALAACSGGGGGGSVSCGIASLTGPLVAKEAFAKGNSLVAPPDSIPASVPLRIVAGQALRGHVTSADSLGWHLSSPDTIADGTPVGFGVLLVDRQGVTLGALVFEGVSIPGAPVLGDLTLRDTIVPLLGVRVDRRQIEDPKCPLFPDSTH
;
A
#
# COMPACT_ATOMS: atom_id res chain seq x y z
N MET A 1 -53.41 28.25 -30.31
CA MET A 1 -53.54 28.34 -28.84
C MET A 1 -53.72 26.93 -28.31
N SER A 2 -53.10 26.43 -27.26
CA SER A 2 -51.93 26.79 -26.47
C SER A 2 -51.87 25.71 -25.40
N LEU A 3 -50.72 25.03 -25.23
CA LEU A 3 -50.17 24.52 -23.95
C LEU A 3 -51.02 23.42 -23.23
N ARG A 4 -50.50 22.38 -22.55
CA ARG A 4 -49.20 22.16 -21.91
C ARG A 4 -49.19 20.77 -21.24
N SER A 5 -47.99 20.16 -21.15
CA SER A 5 -47.41 19.53 -19.93
C SER A 5 -48.04 18.25 -19.35
N VAL A 6 -47.33 17.25 -18.82
CA VAL A 6 -45.92 17.08 -18.40
C VAL A 6 -45.51 15.63 -18.65
N ALA A 7 -44.41 15.45 -19.38
CA ALA A 7 -43.62 14.23 -19.34
C ALA A 7 -42.87 14.21 -18.00
N THR A 8 -43.19 13.27 -17.11
CA THR A 8 -42.37 13.02 -15.92
C THR A 8 -41.46 11.84 -16.23
N THR A 9 -40.24 12.22 -16.60
CA THR A 9 -39.13 11.39 -17.02
C THR A 9 -38.75 10.37 -15.94
N THR A 10 -39.07 9.12 -16.21
CA THR A 10 -38.60 7.93 -15.51
C THR A 10 -37.09 7.78 -15.76
N PHE A 11 -36.26 8.50 -15.00
CA PHE A 11 -34.80 8.33 -15.02
C PHE A 11 -34.44 7.14 -14.11
N VAL A 12 -34.72 5.94 -14.62
CA VAL A 12 -34.36 4.67 -13.97
C VAL A 12 -32.86 4.46 -14.13
N LEU A 13 -32.22 4.38 -12.96
CA LEU A 13 -30.89 3.88 -12.65
C LEU A 13 -30.31 2.96 -13.75
N ALA A 14 -29.40 3.51 -14.54
CA ALA A 14 -28.44 2.75 -15.33
C ALA A 14 -27.06 2.80 -14.64
N LEU A 15 -26.96 2.13 -13.48
CA LEU A 15 -25.68 1.70 -12.91
C LEU A 15 -25.73 0.17 -12.86
N ALA A 16 -25.76 -0.41 -14.05
CA ALA A 16 -25.53 -1.83 -14.25
C ALA A 16 -24.10 -2.13 -13.81
N ALA A 17 -24.05 -2.73 -12.61
CA ALA A 17 -22.97 -3.49 -12.03
C ALA A 17 -21.98 -4.06 -13.05
N CYS A 18 -20.71 -3.65 -12.94
CA CYS A 18 -19.59 -4.49 -13.34
C CYS A 18 -19.56 -5.71 -12.41
N SER A 19 -20.25 -6.78 -12.80
CA SER A 19 -20.11 -8.10 -12.20
C SER A 19 -18.82 -8.75 -12.70
N GLY A 20 -17.72 -8.55 -11.97
CA GLY A 20 -16.48 -9.30 -12.13
C GLY A 20 -16.09 -9.88 -10.77
N GLY A 21 -16.17 -11.21 -10.65
CA GLY A 21 -15.94 -11.93 -9.40
C GLY A 21 -14.47 -11.94 -8.95
N GLY A 22 -14.29 -11.94 -7.63
CA GLY A 22 -13.00 -11.98 -6.91
C GLY A 22 -13.03 -11.03 -5.73
N GLY A 23 -12.95 -11.55 -4.50
CA GLY A 23 -13.30 -10.85 -3.26
C GLY A 23 -12.63 -9.48 -3.03
N GLY A 24 -13.39 -8.54 -2.44
CA GLY A 24 -12.84 -7.36 -1.75
C GLY A 24 -12.92 -6.00 -2.45
N GLY A 25 -13.57 -5.87 -3.61
CA GLY A 25 -13.59 -4.62 -4.38
C GLY A 25 -14.81 -3.73 -4.18
N SER A 26 -15.08 -3.24 -2.97
CA SER A 26 -16.04 -2.12 -2.82
C SER A 26 -15.36 -0.78 -3.15
N VAL A 27 -16.09 0.18 -3.74
CA VAL A 27 -15.56 1.55 -3.98
C VAL A 27 -14.98 2.15 -2.70
N SER A 28 -15.59 1.84 -1.54
CA SER A 28 -15.09 2.20 -0.22
C SER A 28 -13.70 1.64 0.09
N CYS A 29 -13.41 0.38 -0.24
CA CYS A 29 -12.08 -0.19 -0.01
C CYS A 29 -11.04 0.35 -1.01
N GLY A 30 -11.46 0.71 -2.22
CA GLY A 30 -10.60 1.43 -3.16
C GLY A 30 -10.10 2.75 -2.57
N ILE A 31 -10.99 3.56 -2.00
CA ILE A 31 -10.62 4.82 -1.33
C ILE A 31 -9.78 4.56 -0.07
N ALA A 32 -10.19 3.59 0.76
CA ALA A 32 -9.45 3.24 1.99
C ALA A 32 -8.01 2.79 1.71
N SER A 33 -7.74 2.16 0.56
CA SER A 33 -6.39 1.74 0.17
C SER A 33 -5.41 2.90 -0.03
N LEU A 34 -5.91 4.12 -0.22
CA LEU A 34 -5.09 5.34 -0.37
C LEU A 34 -4.71 5.98 0.96
N THR A 35 -5.40 5.62 2.06
CA THR A 35 -5.12 6.17 3.40
C THR A 35 -3.72 5.82 3.86
N GLY A 36 -3.31 4.56 3.74
CA GLY A 36 -1.97 4.09 4.11
C GLY A 36 -0.84 4.89 3.44
N PRO A 37 -0.84 5.00 2.09
CA PRO A 37 0.13 5.80 1.34
C PRO A 37 0.19 7.27 1.77
N LEU A 38 -0.96 7.89 2.05
CA LEU A 38 -1.02 9.30 2.46
C LEU A 38 -0.45 9.49 3.87
N VAL A 39 -0.84 8.64 4.82
CA VAL A 39 -0.33 8.65 6.20
C VAL A 39 1.18 8.40 6.21
N ALA A 40 1.69 7.49 5.37
CA ALA A 40 3.12 7.24 5.26
C ALA A 40 3.89 8.50 4.83
N LYS A 41 3.44 9.17 3.76
CA LYS A 41 4.05 10.41 3.26
C LYS A 41 3.99 11.53 4.31
N GLU A 42 2.86 11.69 4.98
CA GLU A 42 2.69 12.67 6.05
C GLU A 42 3.62 12.37 7.25
N ALA A 43 3.80 11.09 7.60
CA ALA A 43 4.69 10.70 8.68
C ALA A 43 6.17 11.02 8.36
N PHE A 44 6.62 10.86 7.11
CA PHE A 44 7.93 11.35 6.68
C PHE A 44 8.05 12.88 6.83
N ALA A 45 7.04 13.63 6.40
CA ALA A 45 7.04 15.10 6.53
C ALA A 45 7.08 15.57 8.00
N LYS A 46 6.59 14.74 8.93
CA LYS A 46 6.65 14.97 10.39
C LYS A 46 7.96 14.49 11.04
N GLY A 47 8.90 13.94 10.28
CA GLY A 47 10.17 13.43 10.81
C GLY A 47 10.08 12.07 11.51
N ASN A 48 9.02 11.29 11.26
CA ASN A 48 8.87 9.95 11.86
C ASN A 48 9.60 8.85 11.08
N SER A 49 10.60 9.22 10.28
CA SER A 49 11.44 8.29 9.54
C SER A 49 12.17 7.34 10.49
N LEU A 50 12.29 6.09 10.09
CA LEU A 50 13.17 5.14 10.76
C LEU A 50 14.61 5.40 10.30
N VAL A 51 15.54 5.40 11.25
CA VAL A 51 17.00 5.53 10.99
C VAL A 51 17.73 4.20 11.07
N ALA A 52 17.07 3.19 11.64
CA ALA A 52 17.54 1.84 11.75
C ALA A 52 16.34 0.90 11.61
N PRO A 53 16.56 -0.33 11.13
CA PRO A 53 15.49 -1.30 11.04
C PRO A 53 15.02 -1.81 12.43
N PRO A 54 13.77 -2.30 12.55
CA PRO A 54 13.27 -2.94 13.77
C PRO A 54 14.09 -4.15 14.23
N ASP A 55 14.19 -4.37 15.55
CA ASP A 55 14.96 -5.49 16.13
C ASP A 55 14.31 -6.86 15.87
N SER A 56 12.98 -6.91 15.80
CA SER A 56 12.23 -8.13 15.55
C SER A 56 11.64 -8.11 14.15
N ILE A 57 12.00 -9.11 13.36
CA ILE A 57 11.71 -9.13 11.94
C ILE A 57 10.88 -10.35 11.61
N PRO A 58 9.65 -10.18 11.08
CA PRO A 58 8.89 -11.31 10.62
C PRO A 58 9.53 -11.89 9.35
N ALA A 59 9.51 -13.22 9.21
CA ALA A 59 10.07 -13.91 8.04
C ALA A 59 9.36 -13.52 6.73
N SER A 60 8.07 -13.14 6.83
CA SER A 60 7.27 -12.61 5.75
C SER A 60 6.71 -11.23 6.12
N VAL A 61 6.65 -10.35 5.13
CA VAL A 61 6.11 -9.01 5.26
C VAL A 61 5.08 -8.82 4.14
N PRO A 62 3.83 -8.46 4.44
CA PRO A 62 2.90 -8.16 3.37
C PRO A 62 3.34 -6.89 2.64
N LEU A 63 3.30 -6.94 1.32
CA LEU A 63 3.62 -5.82 0.46
C LEU A 63 2.36 -5.35 -0.24
N ARG A 64 2.31 -4.06 -0.57
CA ARG A 64 1.25 -3.55 -1.44
C ARG A 64 1.78 -2.47 -2.37
N ILE A 65 1.57 -2.67 -3.67
CA ILE A 65 1.76 -1.61 -4.66
C ILE A 65 0.66 -0.57 -4.43
N VAL A 66 1.04 0.70 -4.32
CA VAL A 66 0.08 1.79 -4.10
C VAL A 66 -0.93 1.82 -5.24
N ALA A 67 -2.22 1.82 -4.89
CA ALA A 67 -3.34 1.68 -5.84
C ALA A 67 -3.31 0.41 -6.71
N GLY A 68 -2.53 -0.59 -6.30
CA GLY A 68 -2.35 -1.83 -7.04
C GLY A 68 -2.52 -3.08 -6.17
N GLN A 69 -1.88 -4.15 -6.64
CA GLN A 69 -1.93 -5.48 -6.04
C GLN A 69 -1.24 -5.55 -4.68
N ALA A 70 -1.73 -6.46 -3.84
CA ALA A 70 -1.02 -6.93 -2.66
C ALA A 70 -0.11 -8.11 -3.07
N LEU A 71 1.05 -8.21 -2.43
CA LEU A 71 2.06 -9.24 -2.68
C LEU A 71 2.57 -9.77 -1.33
N ARG A 72 3.26 -10.91 -1.38
CA ARG A 72 4.02 -11.44 -0.26
C ARG A 72 5.49 -11.10 -0.42
N GLY A 73 6.03 -10.42 0.59
CA GLY A 73 7.45 -10.18 0.74
C GLY A 73 8.07 -11.18 1.72
N HIS A 74 9.33 -11.50 1.49
CA HIS A 74 10.17 -12.30 2.37
C HIS A 74 11.40 -11.49 2.75
N VAL A 75 11.79 -11.57 4.01
CA VAL A 75 13.05 -10.99 4.45
C VAL A 75 14.16 -11.97 4.10
N THR A 76 15.05 -11.56 3.19
CA THR A 76 16.17 -12.39 2.72
C THR A 76 17.42 -12.19 3.56
N SER A 77 17.63 -10.97 4.06
CA SER A 77 18.67 -10.66 5.05
C SER A 77 18.27 -9.42 5.86
N ALA A 78 18.75 -9.38 7.10
CA ALA A 78 18.72 -8.21 7.94
C ALA A 78 20.04 -8.17 8.71
N ASP A 79 20.98 -7.38 8.19
CA ASP A 79 22.34 -7.28 8.71
C ASP A 79 22.74 -5.81 8.91
N SER A 80 24.02 -5.56 9.18
CA SER A 80 24.56 -4.21 9.39
C SER A 80 24.45 -3.30 8.17
N LEU A 81 24.24 -3.86 6.97
CA LEU A 81 24.11 -3.12 5.70
C LEU A 81 22.65 -2.72 5.42
N GLY A 82 21.68 -3.35 6.09
CA GLY A 82 20.27 -3.00 5.99
C GLY A 82 19.35 -4.19 5.89
N TRP A 83 18.10 -3.90 5.55
CA TRP A 83 17.06 -4.90 5.28
C TRP A 83 16.95 -5.20 3.80
N HIS A 84 16.99 -6.48 3.48
CA HIS A 84 16.76 -6.97 2.13
C HIS A 84 15.44 -7.72 2.11
N LEU A 85 14.46 -7.15 1.42
CA LEU A 85 13.17 -7.79 1.17
C LEU A 85 13.11 -8.25 -0.29
N SER A 86 12.48 -9.39 -0.53
CA SER A 86 12.18 -9.83 -1.89
C SER A 86 10.74 -10.34 -2.00
N SER A 87 10.14 -10.19 -3.17
CA SER A 87 8.87 -10.84 -3.49
C SER A 87 9.07 -11.78 -4.67
N PRO A 88 8.70 -13.08 -4.53
CA PRO A 88 8.68 -14.02 -5.66
C PRO A 88 7.46 -13.79 -6.56
N ASP A 89 6.49 -13.01 -6.09
CA ASP A 89 5.24 -12.79 -6.81
C ASP A 89 5.48 -11.95 -8.07
N THR A 90 4.71 -12.27 -9.12
CA THR A 90 4.79 -11.54 -10.38
C THR A 90 4.03 -10.23 -10.28
N ILE A 91 4.69 -9.12 -10.56
CA ILE A 91 4.02 -7.84 -10.78
C ILE A 91 3.48 -7.75 -12.22
N ALA A 92 2.43 -6.96 -12.46
CA ALA A 92 1.91 -6.79 -13.82
C ALA A 92 2.96 -6.11 -14.69
N ASP A 93 3.08 -6.53 -15.95
CA ASP A 93 4.13 -6.01 -16.83
C ASP A 93 3.99 -4.50 -17.03
N GLY A 94 5.11 -3.79 -16.93
CA GLY A 94 5.14 -2.33 -16.99
C GLY A 94 4.64 -1.61 -15.73
N THR A 95 4.36 -2.31 -14.63
CA THR A 95 4.05 -1.66 -13.34
C THR A 95 5.29 -0.87 -12.87
N PRO A 96 5.22 0.46 -12.78
CA PRO A 96 6.36 1.24 -12.32
C PRO A 96 6.57 0.99 -10.83
N VAL A 97 7.81 0.75 -10.43
CA VAL A 97 8.20 0.66 -9.00
C VAL A 97 9.44 1.52 -8.80
N GLY A 98 9.43 2.31 -7.74
CA GLY A 98 10.44 3.32 -7.47
C GLY A 98 11.11 3.17 -6.12
N PHE A 99 10.33 2.92 -5.07
CA PHE A 99 10.84 2.71 -3.72
C PHE A 99 9.82 1.98 -2.83
N GLY A 100 10.32 1.26 -1.83
CA GLY A 100 9.53 0.65 -0.77
C GLY A 100 9.47 1.54 0.48
N VAL A 101 8.40 1.42 1.24
CA VAL A 101 8.24 2.04 2.57
C VAL A 101 7.75 1.00 3.54
N LEU A 102 8.61 0.59 4.46
CA LEU A 102 8.25 -0.23 5.60
C LEU A 102 7.42 0.58 6.60
N LEU A 103 6.24 0.08 6.94
CA LEU A 103 5.37 0.64 7.96
C LEU A 103 5.58 -0.11 9.26
N VAL A 104 5.92 0.65 10.31
CA VAL A 104 6.11 0.11 11.66
C VAL A 104 5.20 0.90 12.60
N ASP A 105 4.50 0.22 13.51
CA ASP A 105 3.70 0.91 14.50
C ASP A 105 4.56 1.54 15.63
N ARG A 106 3.91 2.21 16.57
CA ARG A 106 4.61 2.88 17.68
C ARG A 106 5.31 1.91 18.62
N GLN A 107 4.92 0.64 18.60
CA GLN A 107 5.46 -0.44 19.41
C GLN A 107 6.64 -1.13 18.71
N GLY A 108 6.97 -0.75 17.48
CA GLY A 108 8.04 -1.38 16.71
C GLY A 108 7.58 -2.59 15.90
N VAL A 109 6.27 -2.85 15.82
CA VAL A 109 5.73 -3.99 15.07
C VAL A 109 5.66 -3.62 13.59
N THR A 110 6.30 -4.44 12.75
CA THR A 110 6.18 -4.35 11.29
C THR A 110 4.74 -4.64 10.86
N LEU A 111 4.12 -3.69 10.18
CA LEU A 111 2.75 -3.81 9.67
C LEU A 111 2.72 -4.34 8.24
N GLY A 112 3.73 -3.99 7.44
CA GLY A 112 3.82 -4.28 6.02
C GLY A 112 4.70 -3.26 5.31
N ALA A 113 4.82 -3.36 4.00
CA ALA A 113 5.47 -2.34 3.21
C ALA A 113 4.62 -1.89 2.01
N LEU A 114 4.64 -0.59 1.74
CA LEU A 114 4.04 0.01 0.56
C LEU A 114 5.10 0.18 -0.52
N VAL A 115 4.73 -0.10 -1.77
CA VAL A 115 5.60 0.10 -2.94
C VAL A 115 5.06 1.26 -3.75
N PHE A 116 5.85 2.32 -3.82
CA PHE A 116 5.52 3.54 -4.53
C PHE A 116 6.19 3.59 -5.89
N GLU A 117 5.57 4.33 -6.80
CA GLU A 117 6.14 4.73 -8.08
C GLU A 117 7.01 5.98 -7.93
N GLY A 118 7.96 6.18 -8.85
CA GLY A 118 8.73 7.43 -8.97
C GLY A 118 9.98 7.50 -8.10
N VAL A 119 10.41 8.72 -7.79
CA VAL A 119 11.62 8.97 -6.99
C VAL A 119 11.34 8.84 -5.50
N SER A 120 12.32 8.33 -4.76
CA SER A 120 12.24 8.18 -3.29
C SER A 120 12.14 9.53 -2.58
N ILE A 121 11.78 9.49 -1.30
CA ILE A 121 11.56 10.69 -0.47
C ILE A 121 12.92 11.34 -0.16
N PRO A 122 13.18 12.58 -0.60
CA PRO A 122 14.46 13.24 -0.37
C PRO A 122 14.80 13.34 1.12
N GLY A 123 16.03 12.95 1.49
CA GLY A 123 16.53 13.01 2.86
C GLY A 123 15.98 11.92 3.80
N ALA A 124 15.09 11.04 3.32
CA ALA A 124 14.68 9.89 4.11
C ALA A 124 15.84 8.87 4.20
N PRO A 125 16.17 8.36 5.40
CA PRO A 125 17.17 7.30 5.53
C PRO A 125 16.74 6.04 4.78
N VAL A 126 17.69 5.47 4.05
CA VAL A 126 17.53 4.17 3.40
C VAL A 126 17.82 3.09 4.44
N LEU A 127 16.86 2.20 4.66
CA LEU A 127 16.99 1.06 5.57
C LEU A 127 17.56 -0.18 4.88
N GLY A 128 17.53 -0.23 3.55
CA GLY A 128 18.04 -1.32 2.73
C GLY A 128 17.37 -1.33 1.36
N ASP A 129 17.05 -2.52 0.85
CA ASP A 129 16.53 -2.72 -0.50
C ASP A 129 15.30 -3.64 -0.54
N LEU A 130 14.45 -3.40 -1.53
CA LEU A 130 13.33 -4.25 -1.89
C LEU A 130 13.51 -4.73 -3.34
N THR A 131 13.59 -6.04 -3.51
CA THR A 131 13.64 -6.71 -4.81
C THR A 131 12.26 -7.17 -5.22
N LEU A 132 11.76 -6.64 -6.34
CA LEU A 132 10.51 -7.05 -6.98
C LEU A 132 10.86 -7.59 -8.36
N ARG A 133 10.72 -8.91 -8.56
CA ARG A 133 11.17 -9.62 -9.77
C ARG A 133 12.67 -9.38 -10.01
N ASP A 134 13.00 -8.53 -10.98
CA ASP A 134 14.33 -8.17 -11.47
C ASP A 134 14.69 -6.71 -11.13
N THR A 135 13.79 -5.99 -10.44
CA THR A 135 13.98 -4.59 -10.07
C THR A 135 14.32 -4.48 -8.59
N ILE A 136 15.44 -3.82 -8.29
CA ILE A 136 15.86 -3.50 -6.92
C ILE A 136 15.57 -2.02 -6.68
N VAL A 137 14.81 -1.72 -5.62
CA VAL A 137 14.44 -0.36 -5.23
C VAL A 137 14.82 -0.10 -3.77
N PRO A 138 15.13 1.15 -3.38
CA PRO A 138 15.47 1.46 -2.00
C PRO A 138 14.26 1.20 -1.08
N LEU A 139 14.53 0.63 0.08
CA LEU A 139 13.57 0.44 1.16
C LEU A 139 13.77 1.53 2.21
N LEU A 140 12.77 2.39 2.36
CA LEU A 140 12.68 3.36 3.44
C LEU A 140 11.84 2.78 4.58
N GLY A 141 11.81 3.45 5.72
CA GLY A 141 10.90 3.09 6.80
C GLY A 141 10.35 4.27 7.55
N VAL A 142 9.13 4.12 8.06
CA VAL A 142 8.45 5.17 8.80
C VAL A 142 7.61 4.58 9.93
N ARG A 143 7.57 5.30 11.05
CA ARG A 143 6.69 4.98 12.17
C ARG A 143 5.33 5.63 11.97
N VAL A 144 4.27 4.84 12.06
CA VAL A 144 2.88 5.28 11.87
C VAL A 144 2.01 4.89 13.06
N ASP A 145 0.86 5.55 13.20
CA ASP A 145 -0.19 5.08 14.08
C ASP A 145 -1.05 4.07 13.32
N ARG A 146 -1.02 2.81 13.76
CA ARG A 146 -1.78 1.71 13.17
C ARG A 146 -3.26 2.04 12.95
N ARG A 147 -3.86 2.77 13.90
CA ARG A 147 -5.28 3.15 13.87
C ARG A 147 -5.61 4.13 12.75
N GLN A 148 -4.61 4.80 12.17
CA GLN A 148 -4.80 5.73 11.06
C GLN A 148 -4.80 5.02 9.70
N ILE A 149 -4.33 3.77 9.61
CA ILE A 149 -4.13 3.07 8.34
C ILE A 149 -4.90 1.75 8.24
N GLU A 150 -5.32 1.17 9.36
CA GLU A 150 -6.12 -0.06 9.37
C GLU A 150 -7.61 0.27 9.50
N ASP A 151 -8.39 -0.07 8.46
CA ASP A 151 -9.85 -0.19 8.55
C ASP A 151 -10.20 -1.68 8.64
N PRO A 152 -10.89 -2.15 9.70
CA PRO A 152 -11.30 -3.55 9.84
C PRO A 152 -12.12 -4.10 8.66
N LYS A 153 -12.84 -3.23 7.95
CA LYS A 153 -13.64 -3.61 6.77
C LYS A 153 -12.83 -3.60 5.47
N CYS A 154 -11.71 -2.87 5.45
CA CYS A 154 -10.86 -2.67 4.29
C CYS A 154 -9.39 -2.68 4.73
N PRO A 155 -8.83 -3.86 5.08
CA PRO A 155 -7.45 -3.93 5.53
C PRO A 155 -6.50 -3.46 4.43
N LEU A 156 -5.50 -2.65 4.81
CA LEU A 156 -4.48 -2.16 3.88
C LEU A 156 -3.73 -3.32 3.22
N PHE A 157 -3.45 -4.36 4.01
CA PHE A 157 -2.78 -5.59 3.61
C PHE A 157 -3.76 -6.78 3.77
N PRO A 158 -4.61 -7.06 2.77
CA PRO A 158 -5.63 -8.11 2.87
C PRO A 158 -5.05 -9.54 2.90
N ASP A 159 -3.86 -9.75 2.31
CA ASP A 159 -3.23 -11.08 2.16
C ASP A 159 -2.19 -11.40 3.25
N SER A 160 -2.15 -10.58 4.32
CA SER A 160 -1.17 -10.72 5.41
C SER A 160 -1.53 -11.78 6.46
N THR A 161 -2.64 -12.50 6.32
CA THR A 161 -3.19 -13.37 7.37
C THR A 161 -3.38 -14.85 6.99
N HIS A 162 -2.69 -15.36 5.96
CA HIS A 162 -2.75 -16.80 5.62
C HIS A 162 -1.38 -17.43 5.35
#